data_AF-A0A6M3L4G3-F1
#
_entry.id   AF-A0A6M3L4G3-F1
#
_cell.length_a   1.000
_cell.length_b   1.000
_cell.length_c   1.000
_cell.angle_alpha   90.00
_cell.angle_beta   90.00
_cell.angle_gamma   90.00
#
_symmetry.space_group_name_H-M   'P 1'
#
loop_
_entity.id
_entity.type
_entity.pdbx_description
1 polymer ?
#
loop_
_entity_poly.entity_id
_entity_poly.type
_entity_poly.pdbx_seq_one_letter_code
_entity_poly.pdbx_strand_id
1 'polypeptide(L)'
;MAKFDIGETVICSCEIKDTDGNLKDPATSTQISICNNKGVVSLAATAMTKESTGKYYYDFQTVGSSRDRYTVSYIATDGSRITIEKETFELE
;
A
#
# COMPACT_ATOMS: atom_id res chain seq x y z
N MET A 1 1.21 2.43 15.02
CA MET A 1 0.20 2.89 14.05
C MET A 1 0.44 4.38 13.87
N ALA A 2 0.63 4.83 12.62
CA ALA A 2 0.85 6.24 12.31
C ALA A 2 -0.49 7.01 12.30
N LYS A 3 -0.43 8.30 12.57
CA LYS A 3 -1.58 9.22 12.57
C LYS A 3 -1.28 10.38 11.62
N PHE A 4 -2.28 10.79 10.86
CA PHE A 4 -2.20 11.86 9.87
C PHE A 4 -3.45 12.72 9.93
N ASP A 5 -3.32 14.00 9.60
CA ASP A 5 -4.46 14.89 9.47
C ASP A 5 -5.12 14.74 8.09
N ILE A 6 -6.44 14.82 8.03
CA ILE A 6 -7.16 14.84 6.74
C ILE A 6 -6.71 16.07 5.94
N GLY A 7 -6.24 15.82 4.73
CA GLY A 7 -5.63 16.81 3.84
C GLY A 7 -4.14 16.57 3.59
N GLU A 8 -3.49 15.78 4.45
CA GLU A 8 -2.11 15.35 4.21
C GLU A 8 -2.02 14.27 3.13
N THR A 9 -0.82 14.11 2.57
CA THR A 9 -0.50 12.95 1.72
C THR A 9 0.14 11.86 2.58
N VAL A 10 -0.48 10.68 2.60
CA VAL A 10 0.10 9.51 3.24
C VAL A 10 0.95 8.77 2.21
N ILE A 11 2.25 8.68 2.46
CA ILE A 11 3.17 7.91 1.60
C ILE A 11 3.12 6.45 2.06
N CYS A 12 2.53 5.60 1.24
CA CYS A 12 2.46 4.16 1.46
C CYS A 12 3.57 3.48 0.67
N SER A 13 4.45 2.72 1.32
CA SER A 13 5.59 2.06 0.67
C SER A 13 5.71 0.60 1.09
N CYS A 14 6.15 -0.26 0.17
CA CYS A 14 6.43 -1.67 0.47
C CYS A 14 7.74 -2.14 -0.16
N GLU A 15 8.34 -3.18 0.44
CA GLU A 15 9.53 -3.85 -0.07
C GLU A 15 9.21 -5.29 -0.48
N ILE A 16 9.45 -5.64 -1.74
CA ILE A 16 9.32 -7.00 -2.25
C ILE A 16 10.68 -7.69 -2.19
N LYS A 17 10.72 -8.80 -1.45
CA LYS A 17 11.92 -9.61 -1.23
C LYS A 17 11.71 -11.04 -1.71
N ASP A 18 12.78 -11.67 -2.17
CA ASP A 18 12.81 -13.11 -2.43
C ASP A 18 12.90 -13.92 -1.12
N THR A 19 12.95 -15.25 -1.24
CA THR A 19 13.04 -16.16 -0.08
C THR A 19 14.34 -16.03 0.70
N ASP A 20 15.37 -15.46 0.08
CA ASP A 20 16.68 -15.24 0.69
C ASP A 20 16.79 -13.83 1.29
N GLY A 21 15.71 -13.03 1.20
CA GLY A 21 15.62 -11.69 1.75
C GLY A 21 16.16 -10.58 0.84
N ASN A 22 16.57 -10.90 -0.39
CA ASN A 22 17.07 -9.92 -1.34
C ASN A 22 15.92 -9.17 -2.00
N LEU A 23 16.08 -7.85 -2.21
CA LEU A 23 15.11 -7.05 -2.94
C LEU A 23 14.98 -7.55 -4.38
N LYS A 24 13.74 -7.77 -4.81
CA LYS A 24 13.42 -8.33 -6.12
C LYS A 24 12.17 -7.68 -6.67
N ASP A 25 12.17 -7.40 -7.97
CA ASP A 25 10.94 -6.98 -8.65
C ASP A 25 10.02 -8.18 -8.94
N PRO A 26 8.71 -8.03 -8.71
CA PRO A 26 7.73 -9.02 -9.16
C PRO A 26 7.65 -9.04 -10.69
N ALA A 27 7.35 -10.19 -11.28
CA ALA A 27 7.25 -10.36 -12.72
C ALA A 27 6.16 -9.53 -13.41
N THR A 28 5.15 -9.08 -12.67
CA THR A 28 4.00 -8.34 -13.22
C THR A 28 3.95 -6.90 -12.69
N SER A 29 3.18 -6.65 -11.64
CA SER A 29 3.00 -5.33 -11.02
C SER A 29 2.83 -5.46 -9.52
N THR A 30 3.21 -4.42 -8.81
CA THR A 30 2.85 -4.20 -7.40
C THR A 30 1.65 -3.27 -7.34
N GLN A 31 0.63 -3.67 -6.58
CA GLN A 31 -0.62 -2.92 -6.41
C GLN A 31 -0.87 -2.60 -4.93
N ILE A 32 -1.62 -1.54 -4.69
CA ILE A 32 -2.08 -1.10 -3.38
C ILE A 32 -3.61 -1.03 -3.38
N SER A 33 -4.22 -1.39 -2.26
CA SER A 33 -5.62 -1.10 -1.97
C SER A 33 -5.76 -0.58 -0.55
N ILE A 34 -6.72 0.30 -0.32
CA ILE A 34 -6.94 0.95 0.98
C ILE A 34 -8.43 0.90 1.31
N CYS A 35 -8.77 0.39 2.48
CA CYS A 35 -10.12 0.41 3.02
C CYS A 35 -10.13 0.95 4.45
N ASN A 36 -11.22 1.59 4.86
CA ASN A 36 -11.41 1.94 6.26
C ASN A 36 -11.84 0.72 7.09
N ASN A 37 -11.88 0.86 8.41
CA ASN A 37 -12.25 -0.22 9.33
C ASN A 37 -13.69 -0.73 9.19
N LYS A 38 -14.55 0.01 8.47
CA LYS A 38 -15.93 -0.38 8.12
C LYS A 38 -15.99 -1.18 6.81
N GLY A 39 -14.85 -1.41 6.17
CA GLY A 39 -14.75 -2.11 4.90
C GLY A 39 -15.07 -1.25 3.68
N VAL A 40 -15.20 0.08 3.83
CA VAL A 40 -15.42 0.98 2.70
C VAL A 40 -14.09 1.17 1.96
N VAL A 41 -14.10 0.84 0.67
CA VAL A 41 -12.94 0.99 -0.21
C VAL A 41 -12.70 2.48 -0.47
N SER A 42 -11.54 2.97 -0.05
CA SER A 42 -11.07 4.34 -0.30
C SER A 42 -10.10 4.41 -1.47
N LEU A 43 -9.38 3.31 -1.71
CA LEU A 43 -8.58 3.09 -2.90
C LEU A 43 -8.77 1.64 -3.35
N ALA A 44 -9.35 1.45 -4.55
CA ALA A 44 -9.38 0.13 -5.19
C ALA A 44 -7.95 -0.30 -5.58
N ALA A 45 -7.76 -1.58 -5.92
CA ALA A 45 -6.46 -2.09 -6.34
C ALA A 45 -5.86 -1.22 -7.47
N THR A 46 -4.78 -0.52 -7.15
CA THR A 46 -4.15 0.49 -8.01
C THR A 46 -2.66 0.21 -8.12
N ALA A 47 -2.08 0.38 -9.30
CA ALA A 47 -0.65 0.15 -9.49
C ALA A 47 0.18 1.15 -8.68
N MET A 48 1.24 0.67 -8.04
CA MET A 48 2.20 1.48 -7.31
C MET A 48 3.31 1.99 -8.23
N THR A 49 3.92 3.11 -7.86
CA THR A 49 5.11 3.63 -8.53
C THR A 49 6.35 2.89 -8.04
N LYS A 50 7.20 2.46 -8.97
CA LYS A 50 8.50 1.86 -8.64
C LYS A 50 9.49 2.96 -8.28
N GLU A 51 10.07 2.88 -7.08
CA GLU A 51 11.17 3.74 -6.66
C GLU A 51 12.52 3.15 -7.08
N SER A 52 12.73 1.87 -6.74
CA SER A 52 13.93 1.11 -7.09
C SER A 52 13.61 -0.39 -7.11
N THR A 53 14.59 -1.25 -7.39
CA THR A 53 14.39 -2.70 -7.41
C THR A 53 13.76 -3.18 -6.10
N GLY A 54 12.60 -3.83 -6.20
CA GLY A 54 11.86 -4.33 -5.06
C GLY A 54 11.25 -3.25 -4.15
N LYS A 55 11.34 -1.96 -4.47
CA LYS A 55 10.76 -0.88 -3.64
C LYS A 55 9.72 -0.09 -4.42
N TYR A 56 8.53 0.00 -3.83
CA TYR A 56 7.37 0.60 -4.45
C TYR A 56 6.69 1.55 -3.47
N TYR A 57 6.11 2.63 -3.98
CA TYR A 57 5.34 3.59 -3.19
C TYR A 57 4.07 4.06 -3.90
N TYR A 58 3.16 4.61 -3.12
CA TYR A 58 1.96 5.28 -3.58
C TYR A 58 1.62 6.46 -2.66
N ASP A 59 1.35 7.61 -3.27
CA ASP A 59 1.00 8.84 -2.55
C ASP A 59 -0.53 8.90 -2.40
N PHE A 60 -1.03 8.49 -1.24
CA PHE A 60 -2.46 8.50 -0.96
C PHE A 60 -2.93 9.89 -0.50
N GLN A 61 -3.70 10.54 -1.38
CA GLN A 61 -4.36 11.81 -1.07
C GLN A 61 -5.55 11.58 -0.12
N THR A 62 -5.49 12.16 1.07
CA THR A 62 -6.53 11.95 2.09
C THR A 62 -7.69 12.94 2.01
N VAL A 63 -7.60 13.95 1.13
CA VAL A 63 -8.68 14.93 0.91
C VAL A 63 -9.99 14.20 0.57
N GLY A 64 -11.04 14.50 1.33
CA GLY A 64 -12.36 13.88 1.17
C GLY A 64 -12.52 12.52 1.86
N SER A 65 -11.49 12.03 2.55
CA SER A 65 -11.58 10.83 3.39
C SER A 65 -12.30 11.12 4.70
N SER A 66 -12.85 10.07 5.32
CA SER A 66 -13.46 10.17 6.66
C SER A 66 -12.40 10.01 7.76
N ARG A 67 -12.62 10.65 8.91
CA ARG A 67 -11.87 10.36 10.15
C ARG A 67 -12.12 8.91 10.54
N ASP A 68 -11.12 8.06 10.38
CA ASP A 68 -11.23 6.63 10.63
C ASP A 68 -9.85 5.95 10.66
N ARG A 69 -9.84 4.68 11.02
CA ARG A 69 -8.68 3.80 10.83
C ARG A 69 -8.72 3.16 9.45
N TYR A 70 -7.61 3.22 8.74
CA TYR A 70 -7.43 2.66 7.40
C TYR A 70 -6.47 1.47 7.42
N THR A 71 -6.75 0.49 6.57
CA THR A 71 -5.90 -0.66 6.29
C THR A 71 -5.40 -0.55 4.86
N VAL A 72 -4.08 -0.59 4.71
CA VAL A 72 -3.39 -0.66 3.42
C VAL A 72 -3.07 -2.12 3.16
N SER A 73 -3.33 -2.59 1.96
CA SER A 73 -2.91 -3.91 1.49
C SER A 73 -2.13 -3.77 0.20
N TYR A 74 -0.92 -4.32 0.20
CA TYR A 74 -0.05 -4.39 -0.97
C TYR A 74 -0.19 -5.77 -1.62
N ILE A 75 -0.16 -5.86 -2.94
CA ILE A 75 -0.28 -7.11 -3.70
C ILE A 75 0.81 -7.11 -4.77
N ALA A 76 1.78 -8.01 -4.67
CA ALA A 76 2.79 -8.21 -5.69
C ALA A 76 2.69 -9.62 -6.27
N THR A 77 2.60 -9.77 -7.59
CA THR A 77 2.47 -11.08 -8.24
C THR A 77 3.74 -11.45 -9.01
N ASP A 78 4.46 -12.47 -8.53
CA ASP A 78 5.65 -13.05 -9.15
C ASP A 78 5.32 -14.44 -9.75
N GLY A 79 4.82 -14.44 -10.99
CA GLY A 79 4.42 -15.63 -11.76
C GLY A 79 3.20 -16.37 -11.22
N SER A 80 3.31 -16.92 -10.01
CA SER A 80 2.25 -17.59 -9.26
C SER A 80 2.26 -17.26 -7.76
N ARG A 81 3.29 -16.56 -7.28
CA ARG A 81 3.40 -16.13 -5.89
C ARG A 81 2.79 -14.75 -5.73
N ILE A 82 1.92 -14.59 -4.74
CA ILE A 82 1.34 -13.30 -4.37
C ILE A 82 1.86 -12.93 -2.99
N THR A 83 2.58 -11.82 -2.88
CA THR A 83 2.94 -11.23 -1.59
C THR A 83 1.86 -10.25 -1.18
N ILE A 84 1.31 -10.42 0.02
CA ILE A 84 0.35 -9.49 0.61
C ILE A 84 0.89 -8.95 1.92
N GLU A 85 1.20 -7.66 1.94
CA GLU A 85 1.60 -6.93 3.15
C GLU A 85 0.46 -6.03 3.60
N LYS A 86 0.31 -5.87 4.92
CA LYS A 86 -0.76 -5.07 5.52
C LYS A 86 -0.22 -4.07 6.50
N GLU A 87 -0.63 -2.82 6.34
CA GLU A 87 -0.30 -1.72 7.22
C GLU A 87 -1.58 -1.02 7.67
N THR A 88 -1.49 -0.28 8.78
CA THR A 88 -2.61 0.54 9.27
C THR A 88 -2.17 1.94 9.66
N PHE A 89 -3.04 2.90 9.38
CA PHE A 89 -2.92 4.28 9.81
C PHE A 89 -4.28 4.83 10.25
N GLU A 90 -4.26 5.94 10.98
CA GLU A 90 -5.44 6.66 11.43
C GLU A 90 -5.46 8.06 10.81
N LEU A 91 -6.62 8.48 10.31
CA LEU A 91 -6.85 9.86 9.87
C LEU A 91 -7.65 10.59 10.95
N GLU A 92 -7.17 11.77 11.34
CA GLU A 92 -7.81 12.68 12.29
C GLU A 92 -8.23 14.00 11.63
#